data_AF-A0A957CKA5-F1
#
_entry.id   AF-A0A957CKA5-F1
#
_cell.length_a   1.000
_cell.length_b   1.000
_cell.length_c   1.000
_cell.angle_alpha   90.00
_cell.angle_beta   90.00
_cell.angle_gamma   90.00
#
_symmetry.space_group_name_H-M   'P 1'
#
loop_
_entity.id
_entity.type
_entity.pdbx_description
1 polymer ?
#
loop_
_entity_poly.entity_id
_entity_poly.type
_entity_poly.pdbx_seq_one_letter_code
_entity_poly.pdbx_strand_id
1 'polypeptide(L)'
;MVKTNLLAQLVLLEKPIAYFRPPPIGNHSFTCVNGRIPLLISAPHATTHFRHGRLKGEEGYTAALAKLLAKETGAFALYTCYRSQDDPNWDKMTPYKASLQKLVTQHDIRFVIDLHGMSNRHKFGLAVGTRNGRSCPRREAIIAKTLQAHQFVQTTEKQAKRLDEMQWHSFVLNHSRFTGGLVNHTVTRFANEALDIDAVQIEICTMLRIVNHEEQFRPPFSGHTQGISRTFSALAEVIRTLASIV
;
A
#
# COMPACT_ATOMS: atom_id res chain seq x y z
N MET A 1 -9.68 20.29 14.43
CA MET A 1 -10.90 19.77 13.76
C MET A 1 -10.61 18.88 12.55
N VAL A 2 -9.63 19.16 11.67
CA VAL A 2 -9.37 18.33 10.46
C VAL A 2 -8.85 16.91 10.76
N LYS A 3 -7.98 16.72 11.76
CA LYS A 3 -7.38 15.40 12.10
C LYS A 3 -8.40 14.38 12.62
N THR A 4 -9.40 14.83 13.38
CA THR A 4 -10.45 13.97 13.94
C THR A 4 -11.33 13.38 12.85
N ASN A 5 -11.49 14.08 11.72
CA ASN A 5 -12.26 13.62 10.57
C ASN A 5 -11.54 12.48 9.81
N LEU A 6 -10.21 12.55 9.65
CA LEU A 6 -9.44 11.53 8.93
C LEU A 6 -9.56 10.13 9.57
N LEU A 7 -9.28 10.01 10.86
CA LEU A 7 -9.30 8.73 11.56
C LEU A 7 -10.69 8.09 11.54
N ALA A 8 -11.73 8.89 11.75
CA ALA A 8 -13.11 8.45 11.68
C ALA A 8 -13.47 7.94 10.27
N GLN A 9 -13.05 8.64 9.21
CA GLN A 9 -13.24 8.18 7.84
C GLN A 9 -12.52 6.86 7.56
N LEU A 10 -11.29 6.69 8.05
CA LEU A 10 -10.56 5.43 7.89
C LEU A 10 -11.29 4.27 8.58
N VAL A 11 -11.79 4.45 9.80
CA VAL A 11 -12.60 3.44 10.51
C VAL A 11 -13.87 3.09 9.73
N LEU A 12 -14.58 4.09 9.21
CA LEU A 12 -15.79 3.87 8.41
C LEU A 12 -15.49 3.11 7.11
N LEU A 13 -14.38 3.42 6.44
CA LEU A 13 -13.98 2.79 5.19
C LEU A 13 -13.44 1.37 5.37
N GLU A 14 -12.92 1.04 6.55
CA GLU A 14 -12.41 -0.29 6.90
C GLU A 14 -13.52 -1.25 7.35
N LYS A 15 -14.58 -0.74 7.99
CA LYS A 15 -15.72 -1.54 8.48
C LYS A 15 -16.29 -2.57 7.47
N PRO A 16 -16.44 -2.30 6.16
CA PRO A 16 -16.96 -3.28 5.22
C PRO A 16 -15.93 -4.31 4.71
N ILE A 17 -14.65 -4.22 5.09
CA ILE A 17 -13.61 -5.13 4.62
C ILE A 17 -13.74 -6.49 5.32
N ALA A 18 -14.02 -7.54 4.54
CA ALA A 18 -14.32 -8.86 5.06
C ALA A 18 -13.05 -9.75 5.10
N TYR A 19 -12.12 -9.42 6.02
CA TYR A 19 -10.77 -9.99 6.07
C TYR A 19 -10.65 -11.50 5.85
N PHE A 20 -11.53 -12.29 6.47
CA PHE A 20 -11.46 -13.77 6.46
C PHE A 20 -12.52 -14.43 5.59
N ARG A 21 -13.52 -13.67 5.10
CA ARG A 21 -14.65 -14.24 4.37
C ARG A 21 -14.30 -14.36 2.89
N PRO A 22 -14.57 -15.51 2.25
CA PRO A 22 -14.49 -15.59 0.79
C PRO A 22 -15.52 -14.64 0.14
N PRO A 23 -15.33 -14.23 -1.11
CA PRO A 23 -16.32 -13.45 -1.83
C PRO A 23 -17.62 -14.26 -2.02
N PRO A 24 -18.77 -13.59 -2.18
CA PRO A 24 -20.00 -14.24 -2.64
C PRO A 24 -19.76 -15.01 -3.95
N ILE A 25 -20.53 -16.08 -4.18
CA ILE A 25 -20.43 -16.89 -5.39
C ILE A 25 -20.58 -15.98 -6.63
N GLY A 26 -19.65 -16.10 -7.57
CA GLY A 26 -19.62 -15.29 -8.80
C GLY A 26 -18.91 -13.94 -8.66
N ASN A 27 -18.51 -13.53 -7.46
CA ASN A 27 -17.82 -12.25 -7.23
C ASN A 27 -16.30 -12.44 -7.09
N HIS A 28 -15.55 -11.39 -7.43
CA HIS A 28 -14.11 -11.32 -7.15
C HIS A 28 -13.82 -11.01 -5.68
N SER A 29 -12.62 -11.37 -5.22
CA SER A 29 -12.14 -11.03 -3.87
C SER A 29 -11.72 -9.56 -3.71
N PHE A 30 -11.76 -8.79 -4.80
CA PHE A 30 -11.33 -7.41 -4.88
C PHE A 30 -12.38 -6.56 -5.59
N THR A 31 -12.25 -5.25 -5.42
CA THR A 31 -13.06 -4.24 -6.11
C THR A 31 -12.20 -3.03 -6.46
N CYS A 32 -12.78 -2.09 -7.20
CA CYS A 32 -12.11 -0.86 -7.58
C CYS A 32 -12.93 0.39 -7.25
N VAL A 33 -12.23 1.51 -7.11
CA VAL A 33 -12.77 2.86 -7.08
C VAL A 33 -12.27 3.55 -8.34
N ASN A 34 -13.20 4.09 -9.14
CA ASN A 34 -12.86 4.85 -10.33
C ASN A 34 -12.16 6.17 -9.96
N GLY A 35 -11.20 6.55 -10.78
CA GLY A 35 -10.48 7.82 -10.68
C GLY A 35 -10.66 8.69 -11.92
N ARG A 36 -9.93 9.79 -11.93
CA ARG A 36 -9.89 10.81 -12.98
C ARG A 36 -8.48 11.28 -13.33
N ILE A 37 -7.46 10.77 -12.63
CA ILE A 37 -6.05 11.02 -12.94
C ILE A 37 -5.38 9.68 -13.32
N PRO A 38 -4.29 9.69 -14.10
CA PRO A 38 -3.63 8.49 -14.62
C PRO A 38 -2.75 7.79 -13.58
N LEU A 39 -3.25 7.65 -12.34
CA LEU A 39 -2.61 6.91 -11.25
C LEU A 39 -3.57 5.91 -10.65
N LEU A 40 -3.02 4.75 -10.27
CA LEU A 40 -3.75 3.70 -9.58
C LEU A 40 -3.05 3.34 -8.27
N ILE A 41 -3.84 3.27 -7.21
CA ILE A 41 -3.42 2.80 -5.89
C ILE A 41 -3.85 1.33 -5.74
N SER A 42 -2.89 0.43 -5.57
CA SER A 42 -3.13 -0.99 -5.33
C SER A 42 -3.04 -1.29 -3.84
N ALA A 43 -3.89 -2.16 -3.31
CA ALA A 43 -3.78 -2.73 -1.96
C ALA A 43 -4.22 -4.22 -2.00
N PRO A 44 -3.35 -5.12 -2.50
CA PRO A 44 -3.75 -6.48 -2.84
C PRO A 44 -3.90 -7.39 -1.62
N HIS A 45 -3.39 -6.99 -0.46
CA HIS A 45 -3.39 -7.80 0.78
C HIS A 45 -4.24 -7.18 1.90
N ALA A 46 -5.18 -6.30 1.60
CA ALA A 46 -6.07 -5.75 2.62
C ALA A 46 -6.91 -6.82 3.35
N THR A 47 -7.10 -7.99 2.73
CA THR A 47 -7.69 -9.19 3.34
C THR A 47 -6.71 -10.36 3.38
N THR A 48 -7.10 -11.44 4.05
CA THR A 48 -6.33 -12.68 4.05
C THR A 48 -6.26 -13.27 2.64
N HIS A 49 -5.20 -14.01 2.36
CA HIS A 49 -4.95 -14.58 1.04
C HIS A 49 -4.29 -15.95 1.16
N PHE A 50 -4.40 -16.79 0.14
CA PHE A 50 -3.68 -18.06 0.09
C PHE A 50 -2.40 -17.91 -0.72
N ARG A 51 -1.29 -18.41 -0.18
CA ARG A 51 -0.02 -18.56 -0.89
C ARG A 51 0.43 -20.01 -0.76
N HIS A 52 0.56 -20.71 -1.88
CA HIS A 52 0.88 -22.15 -1.90
C HIS A 52 0.00 -22.97 -0.96
N GLY A 53 -1.32 -22.75 -1.01
CA GLY A 53 -2.30 -23.45 -0.16
C GLY A 53 -2.26 -23.07 1.33
N ARG A 54 -1.38 -22.16 1.76
CA ARG A 54 -1.32 -21.67 3.15
C ARG A 54 -2.00 -20.32 3.27
N LEU A 55 -2.87 -20.18 4.27
CA LEU A 55 -3.50 -18.91 4.59
C LEU A 55 -2.45 -17.93 5.15
N LYS A 56 -2.42 -16.72 4.61
CA LYS A 56 -1.57 -15.61 5.02
C LYS A 56 -2.44 -14.51 5.62
N GLY A 57 -1.86 -13.79 6.57
CA GLY A 57 -2.53 -12.69 7.26
C GLY A 57 -2.82 -11.52 6.33
N GLU A 58 -3.81 -10.74 6.71
CA GLU A 58 -4.19 -9.49 6.08
C GLU A 58 -3.28 -8.33 6.51
N GLU A 59 -3.27 -7.29 5.69
CA GLU A 59 -2.58 -6.04 5.90
C GLU A 59 -3.63 -4.94 6.15
N GLY A 60 -4.29 -5.02 7.31
CA GLY A 60 -5.43 -4.16 7.65
C GLY A 60 -5.17 -2.66 7.47
N TYR A 61 -6.25 -1.93 7.17
CA TYR A 61 -6.31 -0.51 6.81
C TYR A 61 -5.70 -0.12 5.46
N THR A 62 -5.03 -1.02 4.73
CA THR A 62 -4.51 -0.69 3.39
C THR A 62 -5.63 -0.41 2.39
N ALA A 63 -6.76 -1.13 2.45
CA ALA A 63 -7.94 -0.83 1.63
C ALA A 63 -8.58 0.52 2.01
N ALA A 64 -8.81 0.80 3.30
CA ALA A 64 -9.33 2.10 3.73
C ALA A 64 -8.43 3.27 3.30
N LEU A 65 -7.10 3.12 3.44
CA LEU A 65 -6.13 4.10 2.97
C LEU A 65 -6.22 4.29 1.46
N ALA A 66 -6.22 3.21 0.66
CA ALA A 66 -6.32 3.30 -0.79
C ALA A 66 -7.60 4.00 -1.24
N LYS A 67 -8.75 3.65 -0.64
CA LYS A 67 -10.06 4.28 -0.92
C LYS A 67 -10.04 5.76 -0.59
N LEU A 68 -9.52 6.15 0.57
CA LEU A 68 -9.53 7.54 1.00
C LEU A 68 -8.54 8.38 0.19
N LEU A 69 -7.34 7.85 -0.09
CA LEU A 69 -6.36 8.51 -0.96
C LEU A 69 -6.93 8.71 -2.38
N ALA A 70 -7.60 7.70 -2.95
CA ALA A 70 -8.29 7.81 -4.24
C ALA A 70 -9.33 8.93 -4.22
N LYS A 71 -10.18 8.99 -3.19
CA LYS A 71 -11.17 10.06 -3.02
C LYS A 71 -10.52 11.46 -2.94
N GLU A 72 -9.45 11.61 -2.16
CA GLU A 72 -8.82 12.92 -1.91
C GLU A 72 -7.93 13.42 -3.06
N THR A 73 -7.47 12.52 -3.93
CA THR A 73 -6.53 12.85 -5.01
C THR A 73 -7.16 12.72 -6.40
N GLY A 74 -8.24 11.94 -6.52
CA GLY A 74 -8.83 11.55 -7.79
C GLY A 74 -8.15 10.35 -8.45
N ALA A 75 -7.21 9.67 -7.79
CA ALA A 75 -6.60 8.43 -8.30
C ALA A 75 -7.63 7.29 -8.37
N PHE A 76 -7.33 6.28 -9.20
CA PHE A 76 -8.02 4.99 -9.13
C PHE A 76 -7.53 4.24 -7.89
N ALA A 77 -8.35 3.34 -7.35
CA ALA A 77 -7.90 2.34 -6.40
C ALA A 77 -8.37 0.93 -6.77
N LEU A 78 -7.51 -0.06 -6.58
CA LEU A 78 -7.82 -1.48 -6.68
C LEU A 78 -7.39 -2.13 -5.36
N TYR A 79 -8.28 -2.87 -4.71
CA TYR A 79 -7.98 -3.42 -3.39
C TYR A 79 -8.80 -4.68 -3.10
N THR A 80 -8.26 -5.59 -2.31
CA THR A 80 -9.00 -6.75 -1.83
C THR A 80 -9.99 -6.35 -0.74
N CYS A 81 -11.21 -6.91 -0.80
CA CYS A 81 -12.27 -6.68 0.18
C CYS A 81 -12.87 -7.97 0.74
N TYR A 82 -12.49 -9.12 0.15
CA TYR A 82 -12.74 -10.48 0.65
C TYR A 82 -11.46 -11.29 0.59
N ARG A 83 -11.41 -12.41 1.31
CA ARG A 83 -10.29 -13.35 1.26
C ARG A 83 -10.07 -13.87 -0.17
N SER A 84 -8.84 -13.78 -0.68
CA SER A 84 -8.46 -14.33 -1.99
C SER A 84 -7.95 -15.77 -1.90
N GLN A 85 -8.09 -16.52 -3.00
CA GLN A 85 -7.56 -17.89 -3.16
C GLN A 85 -6.15 -17.92 -3.77
N ASP A 86 -5.66 -16.75 -4.18
CA ASP A 86 -4.35 -16.52 -4.76
C ASP A 86 -3.65 -15.37 -4.04
N ASP A 87 -2.38 -15.15 -4.38
CA ASP A 87 -1.58 -14.07 -3.84
C ASP A 87 -1.06 -13.19 -4.99
N PRO A 88 -1.63 -11.98 -5.17
CA PRO A 88 -1.22 -11.07 -6.23
C PRO A 88 0.25 -10.65 -6.16
N ASN A 89 0.92 -10.82 -5.01
CA ASN A 89 2.33 -10.50 -4.84
C ASN A 89 3.28 -11.69 -4.89
N TRP A 90 2.76 -12.87 -5.19
CA TRP A 90 3.53 -14.09 -5.29
C TRP A 90 3.28 -14.82 -6.60
N ASP A 91 2.02 -14.97 -6.99
CA ASP A 91 1.64 -15.68 -8.19
C ASP A 91 1.88 -14.80 -9.42
N LYS A 92 2.42 -15.39 -10.49
CA LYS A 92 2.78 -14.65 -11.71
C LYS A 92 1.60 -13.87 -12.28
N MET A 93 0.44 -14.52 -12.34
CA MET A 93 -0.80 -13.96 -12.87
C MET A 93 -1.96 -14.32 -11.93
N THR A 94 -2.81 -13.35 -11.63
CA THR A 94 -4.03 -13.51 -10.82
C THR A 94 -5.17 -12.70 -11.44
N PRO A 95 -6.44 -12.99 -11.12
CA PRO A 95 -7.56 -12.14 -11.53
C PRO A 95 -7.40 -10.68 -11.07
N TYR A 96 -6.74 -10.44 -9.93
CA TYR A 96 -6.41 -9.10 -9.45
C TYR A 96 -5.49 -8.36 -10.44
N LYS A 97 -4.38 -8.98 -10.84
CA LYS A 97 -3.45 -8.40 -11.83
C LYS A 97 -4.09 -8.28 -13.23
N ALA A 98 -4.98 -9.19 -13.61
CA ALA A 98 -5.75 -9.07 -14.86
C ALA A 98 -6.67 -7.83 -14.82
N SER A 99 -7.31 -7.58 -13.68
CA SER A 99 -8.09 -6.35 -13.47
C SER A 99 -7.22 -5.10 -13.47
N LEU A 100 -6.02 -5.15 -12.89
CA LEU A 100 -5.04 -4.07 -12.96
C LEU A 100 -4.66 -3.75 -14.41
N GLN A 101 -4.31 -4.76 -15.20
CA GLN A 101 -4.01 -4.61 -16.63
C GLN A 101 -5.17 -3.97 -17.40
N LYS A 102 -6.40 -4.42 -17.14
CA LYS A 102 -7.60 -3.84 -17.76
C LYS A 102 -7.75 -2.36 -17.41
N LEU A 103 -7.62 -1.99 -16.13
CA LEU A 103 -7.72 -0.59 -15.69
C LEU A 103 -6.63 0.27 -16.33
N VAL A 104 -5.41 -0.26 -16.40
CA VAL A 104 -4.28 0.38 -17.07
C VAL A 104 -4.61 0.72 -18.51
N THR A 105 -5.06 -0.26 -19.30
CA THR A 105 -5.36 -0.06 -20.71
C THR A 105 -6.56 0.85 -20.93
N GLN A 106 -7.60 0.72 -20.10
CA GLN A 106 -8.85 1.47 -20.29
C GLN A 106 -8.77 2.94 -19.88
N HIS A 107 -7.88 3.28 -18.94
CA HIS A 107 -7.82 4.60 -18.34
C HIS A 107 -6.47 5.30 -18.49
N ASP A 108 -5.58 4.75 -19.33
CA ASP A 108 -4.22 5.27 -19.55
C ASP A 108 -3.51 5.52 -18.21
N ILE A 109 -3.51 4.51 -17.34
CA ILE A 109 -2.80 4.63 -16.05
C ILE A 109 -1.30 4.62 -16.34
N ARG A 110 -0.60 5.64 -15.86
CA ARG A 110 0.84 5.87 -16.11
C ARG A 110 1.71 5.66 -14.88
N PHE A 111 1.10 5.39 -13.72
CA PHE A 111 1.83 5.06 -12.51
C PHE A 111 1.00 4.21 -11.53
N VAL A 112 1.64 3.22 -10.89
CA VAL A 112 1.03 2.38 -9.84
C VAL A 112 1.71 2.58 -8.49
N ILE A 113 0.93 2.89 -7.45
CA ILE A 113 1.39 2.90 -6.06
C ILE A 113 0.80 1.68 -5.35
N ASP A 114 1.65 0.75 -4.96
CA ASP A 114 1.27 -0.55 -4.38
C ASP A 114 1.45 -0.52 -2.86
N LEU A 115 0.35 -0.32 -2.14
CA LEU A 115 0.31 -0.17 -0.69
C LEU A 115 0.29 -1.52 0.01
N HIS A 116 1.14 -1.63 1.03
CA HIS A 116 1.28 -2.81 1.86
C HIS A 116 1.40 -2.47 3.34
N GLY A 117 1.17 -3.48 4.18
CA GLY A 117 1.35 -3.43 5.62
C GLY A 117 2.54 -4.25 6.10
N MET A 118 3.42 -3.63 6.87
CA MET A 118 4.47 -4.33 7.61
C MET A 118 4.25 -4.28 9.13
N SER A 119 4.84 -5.22 9.86
CA SER A 119 4.78 -5.25 11.32
C SER A 119 5.74 -4.24 11.96
N ASN A 120 5.42 -3.72 13.16
CA ASN A 120 6.28 -2.81 13.92
C ASN A 120 7.66 -3.40 14.32
N ARG A 121 7.86 -4.73 14.21
CA ARG A 121 9.14 -5.40 14.52
C ARG A 121 10.32 -4.89 13.68
N HIS A 122 10.03 -4.23 12.55
CA HIS A 122 11.04 -3.62 11.71
C HIS A 122 11.59 -2.30 12.28
N LYS A 123 10.91 -1.71 13.27
CA LYS A 123 11.32 -0.51 14.02
C LYS A 123 11.43 0.79 13.21
N PHE A 124 10.96 0.80 11.96
CA PHE A 124 10.86 2.01 11.13
C PHE A 124 9.44 2.17 10.55
N GLY A 125 9.12 3.38 10.09
CA GLY A 125 7.78 3.77 9.67
C GLY A 125 7.36 3.20 8.32
N LEU A 126 8.16 3.46 7.29
CA LEU A 126 7.84 3.12 5.90
C LEU A 126 8.99 2.36 5.21
N ALA A 127 8.67 1.38 4.37
CA ALA A 127 9.63 0.87 3.39
C ALA A 127 9.17 1.28 1.99
N VAL A 128 10.08 1.82 1.17
CA VAL A 128 9.79 2.21 -0.21
C VAL A 128 10.57 1.28 -1.14
N GLY A 129 9.86 0.44 -1.88
CA GLY A 129 10.44 -0.55 -2.79
C GLY A 129 10.25 -0.14 -4.25
N THR A 130 11.34 0.12 -4.95
CA THR A 130 11.36 0.59 -6.35
C THR A 130 12.12 -0.37 -7.27
N ARG A 131 12.29 -1.62 -6.83
CA ARG A 131 13.12 -2.64 -7.49
C ARG A 131 14.56 -2.16 -7.69
N ASN A 132 15.15 -1.53 -6.66
CA ASN A 132 16.45 -0.87 -6.74
C ASN A 132 16.49 0.19 -7.85
N GLY A 133 15.47 1.05 -7.89
CA GLY A 133 15.31 2.13 -8.87
C GLY A 133 14.76 1.70 -10.22
N ARG A 134 14.64 0.40 -10.52
CA ARG A 134 14.22 -0.09 -11.84
C ARG A 134 12.75 0.18 -12.16
N SER A 135 11.88 0.20 -11.15
CA SER A 135 10.44 0.35 -11.40
C SER A 135 9.97 1.78 -11.56
N CYS A 136 10.78 2.78 -11.18
CA CYS A 136 10.42 4.19 -11.37
C CYS A 136 11.68 5.10 -11.34
N PRO A 137 12.65 4.89 -12.24
CA PRO A 137 13.99 5.48 -12.13
C PRO A 137 14.00 7.01 -12.08
N ARG A 138 13.03 7.66 -12.75
CA ARG A 138 12.92 9.13 -12.78
C ARG A 138 12.12 9.71 -11.61
N ARG A 139 11.44 8.87 -10.83
CA ARG A 139 10.50 9.30 -9.78
C ARG A 139 10.88 8.85 -8.37
N GLU A 140 11.81 7.91 -8.20
CA GLU A 140 12.29 7.47 -6.89
C GLU A 140 12.75 8.64 -5.99
N ALA A 141 13.60 9.52 -6.54
CA ALA A 141 14.10 10.67 -5.80
C ALA A 141 12.99 11.67 -5.45
N ILE A 142 11.96 11.79 -6.30
CA ILE A 142 10.81 12.67 -6.06
C ILE A 142 10.00 12.12 -4.90
N ILE A 143 9.70 10.82 -4.89
CA ILE A 143 8.99 10.15 -3.79
C ILE A 143 9.75 10.34 -2.47
N ALA A 144 11.06 10.09 -2.46
CA ALA A 144 11.88 10.27 -1.27
C ALA A 144 11.87 11.72 -0.76
N LYS A 145 12.02 12.71 -1.65
CA LYS A 145 11.95 14.14 -1.30
C LYS A 145 10.58 14.54 -0.76
N THR A 146 9.48 14.05 -1.35
CA THR A 146 8.13 14.31 -0.84
C THR A 146 7.95 13.73 0.56
N LEU A 147 8.41 12.51 0.82
CA LEU A 147 8.37 11.95 2.18
C LEU A 147 9.18 12.79 3.18
N GLN A 148 10.37 13.25 2.78
CA GLN A 148 11.21 14.14 3.60
C GLN A 148 10.55 15.49 3.89
N ALA A 149 9.90 16.10 2.90
CA ALA A 149 9.12 17.32 3.08
C ALA A 149 7.96 17.13 4.09
N HIS A 150 7.44 15.90 4.19
CA HIS A 150 6.47 15.50 5.20
C HIS A 150 7.09 14.99 6.51
N GLN A 151 8.32 15.39 6.82
CA GLN A 151 9.01 15.11 8.08
C GLN A 151 9.29 13.61 8.32
N PHE A 152 9.42 12.82 7.25
CA PHE A 152 10.04 11.50 7.35
C PHE A 152 11.56 11.61 7.17
N VAL A 153 12.31 10.87 7.96
CA VAL A 153 13.78 10.81 7.87
C VAL A 153 14.19 9.55 7.12
N GLN A 154 14.99 9.70 6.06
CA GLN A 154 15.52 8.55 5.34
C GLN A 154 16.61 7.87 6.20
N THR A 155 16.48 6.56 6.39
CA THR A 155 17.41 5.73 7.13
C THR A 155 17.87 4.58 6.25
N THR A 156 19.13 4.15 6.40
CA THR A 156 19.65 2.96 5.71
C THR A 156 19.18 1.68 6.40
N GLU A 157 19.10 0.56 5.67
CA GLU A 157 18.79 -0.74 6.28
C GLU A 157 19.78 -1.11 7.41
N LYS A 158 21.06 -0.75 7.28
CA LYS A 158 22.08 -0.98 8.31
C LYS A 158 21.78 -0.21 9.61
N GLN A 159 21.34 1.04 9.49
CA GLN A 159 20.94 1.86 10.64
C GLN A 159 19.62 1.35 11.24
N ALA A 160 18.64 1.02 10.40
CA ALA A 160 17.34 0.48 10.83
C ALA A 160 17.48 -0.80 11.67
N LYS A 161 18.44 -1.68 11.32
CA LYS A 161 18.74 -2.91 12.07
C LYS A 161 19.30 -2.66 13.48
N ARG A 162 19.86 -1.48 13.74
CA ARG A 162 20.45 -1.09 15.03
C ARG A 162 19.50 -0.27 15.89
N LEU A 163 18.27 -0.03 15.44
CA LEU A 163 17.29 0.69 16.23
C LEU A 163 16.90 -0.18 17.42
N ASP A 164 16.97 0.39 18.62
CA ASP A 164 16.48 -0.26 19.83
C ASP A 164 14.97 -0.08 19.96
N GLU A 165 14.48 1.09 19.58
CA GLU A 165 13.07 1.50 19.65
C GLU A 165 12.48 1.83 18.29
N MET A 166 11.14 1.92 18.24
CA MET A 166 10.46 2.32 17.02
C MET A 166 10.76 3.77 16.63
N GLN A 167 11.29 3.96 15.42
CA GLN A 167 11.41 5.25 14.76
C GLN A 167 10.33 5.40 13.68
N TRP A 168 9.08 5.63 14.09
CA TRP A 168 7.94 5.66 13.17
C TRP A 168 8.03 6.77 12.11
N HIS A 169 8.75 7.86 12.37
CA HIS A 169 8.96 8.94 11.39
C HIS A 169 10.14 8.65 10.45
N SER A 170 10.63 7.42 10.33
CA SER A 170 11.69 7.05 9.41
C SER A 170 11.19 6.21 8.23
N PHE A 171 11.89 6.29 7.11
CA PHE A 171 11.67 5.40 5.98
C PHE A 171 12.97 4.79 5.46
N VAL A 172 12.89 3.58 4.92
CA VAL A 172 14.01 2.88 4.29
C VAL A 172 13.69 2.66 2.81
N LEU A 173 14.56 3.15 1.94
CA LEU A 173 14.49 2.92 0.50
C LEU A 173 15.14 1.58 0.15
N ASN A 174 14.45 0.76 -0.64
CA ASN A 174 14.89 -0.55 -1.13
C ASN A 174 15.44 -1.49 -0.04
N HIS A 175 14.73 -1.56 1.09
CA HIS A 175 15.02 -2.55 2.13
C HIS A 175 14.98 -3.97 1.53
N SER A 176 15.93 -4.84 1.90
CA SER A 176 16.12 -6.19 1.32
C SER A 176 14.88 -7.09 1.31
N ARG A 177 13.98 -6.91 2.30
CA ARG A 177 12.68 -7.61 2.38
C ARG A 177 11.53 -6.97 1.59
N PHE A 178 11.66 -5.68 1.24
CA PHE A 178 10.59 -4.82 0.74
C PHE A 178 11.02 -4.10 -0.52
N THR A 179 11.54 -4.85 -1.49
CA THR A 179 12.21 -4.29 -2.66
C THR A 179 11.26 -3.87 -3.77
N GLY A 180 9.95 -4.15 -3.67
CA GLY A 180 9.03 -3.96 -4.80
C GLY A 180 9.11 -5.05 -5.86
N GLY A 181 9.77 -6.19 -5.57
CA GLY A 181 9.81 -7.36 -6.46
C GLY A 181 11.09 -7.52 -7.27
N LEU A 182 12.22 -7.71 -6.59
CA LEU A 182 13.45 -8.23 -7.24
C LEU A 182 13.38 -9.73 -7.53
N VAL A 183 12.68 -10.49 -6.68
CA VAL A 183 12.58 -11.95 -6.78
C VAL A 183 11.14 -12.38 -7.04
N ASN A 184 10.20 -11.93 -6.19
CA ASN A 184 8.79 -12.33 -6.26
C ASN A 184 8.05 -11.67 -7.43
N HIS A 185 6.90 -12.23 -7.80
CA HIS A 185 5.98 -11.63 -8.76
C HIS A 185 5.07 -10.61 -8.07
N THR A 186 5.61 -9.51 -7.56
CA THR A 186 4.80 -8.44 -6.95
C THR A 186 3.93 -7.72 -7.98
N VAL A 187 2.90 -7.00 -7.52
CA VAL A 187 2.11 -6.07 -8.34
C VAL A 187 3.01 -4.97 -8.89
N THR A 188 3.90 -4.41 -8.07
CA THR A 188 4.92 -3.44 -8.51
C THR A 188 5.78 -3.97 -9.67
N ARG A 189 6.26 -5.23 -9.58
CA ARG A 189 7.02 -5.86 -10.66
C ARG A 189 6.17 -6.11 -11.90
N PHE A 190 4.93 -6.56 -11.72
CA PHE A 190 4.03 -6.81 -12.84
C PHE A 190 3.71 -5.52 -13.62
N ALA A 191 3.39 -4.43 -12.91
CA ALA A 191 3.17 -3.12 -13.54
C ALA A 191 4.40 -2.68 -14.36
N ASN A 192 5.60 -2.84 -13.79
CA ASN A 192 6.83 -2.42 -14.47
C ASN A 192 7.28 -3.34 -15.61
N GLU A 193 7.29 -4.66 -15.44
CA GLU A 193 7.83 -5.57 -16.46
C GLU A 193 6.81 -6.02 -17.50
N ALA A 194 5.55 -6.20 -17.10
CA ALA A 194 4.51 -6.73 -17.98
C ALA A 194 3.66 -5.64 -18.63
N LEU A 195 3.49 -4.49 -17.95
CA LEU A 195 2.67 -3.38 -18.44
C LEU A 195 3.49 -2.16 -18.88
N ASP A 196 4.82 -2.18 -18.69
CA ASP A 196 5.73 -1.08 -18.99
C ASP A 196 5.35 0.25 -18.33
N ILE A 197 4.93 0.19 -17.06
CA ILE A 197 4.46 1.35 -16.29
C ILE A 197 5.30 1.53 -15.03
N ASP A 198 5.59 2.79 -14.70
CA ASP A 198 6.30 3.11 -13.47
C ASP A 198 5.48 2.70 -12.24
N ALA A 199 6.14 2.10 -11.26
CA ALA A 199 5.49 1.62 -10.05
C ALA A 199 6.36 1.72 -8.81
N VAL A 200 5.74 1.83 -7.64
CA VAL A 200 6.41 1.80 -6.33
C VAL A 200 5.61 0.98 -5.33
N GLN A 201 6.30 0.15 -4.54
CA GLN A 201 5.73 -0.50 -3.37
C GLN A 201 5.96 0.38 -2.14
N ILE A 202 4.94 0.60 -1.32
CA ILE A 202 5.07 1.29 -0.04
C ILE A 202 4.51 0.42 1.08
N GLU A 203 5.41 -0.05 1.94
CA GLU A 203 5.09 -0.78 3.16
C GLU A 203 4.89 0.19 4.32
N ILE A 204 3.75 0.11 4.99
CA ILE A 204 3.39 1.00 6.10
C ILE A 204 3.33 0.18 7.39
N CYS A 205 4.08 0.56 8.42
CA CYS A 205 4.06 -0.19 9.68
C CYS A 205 2.70 -0.12 10.41
N THR A 206 2.47 -1.02 11.36
CA THR A 206 1.17 -1.18 12.05
C THR A 206 0.74 0.12 12.74
N MET A 207 1.67 0.81 13.41
CA MET A 207 1.41 2.09 14.08
C MET A 207 0.99 3.23 13.13
N LEU A 208 1.32 3.14 11.84
CA LEU A 208 1.06 4.21 10.87
C LEU A 208 -0.15 3.98 9.97
N ARG A 209 -0.78 2.79 10.02
CA ARG A 209 -1.96 2.48 9.20
C ARG A 209 -3.18 2.06 10.00
N ILE A 210 -3.02 1.28 11.07
CA ILE A 210 -4.16 0.76 11.82
C ILE A 210 -4.63 1.84 12.79
N VAL A 211 -5.85 2.35 12.59
CA VAL A 211 -6.44 3.33 13.51
C VAL A 211 -6.75 2.68 14.84
N ASN A 212 -7.58 1.64 14.82
CA ASN A 212 -7.82 0.75 15.95
C ASN A 212 -8.28 -0.62 15.45
N HIS A 213 -8.21 -1.63 16.32
CA HIS A 213 -9.04 -2.83 16.21
C HIS A 213 -9.33 -3.37 17.60
N GLU A 214 -10.53 -3.93 17.76
CA GLU A 214 -10.98 -4.54 19.02
C GLU A 214 -10.50 -5.99 19.14
N GLU A 215 -10.59 -6.51 20.37
CA GLU A 215 -10.29 -7.89 20.71
C GLU A 215 -11.30 -8.83 20.04
N GLN A 216 -10.96 -9.32 18.86
CA GLN A 216 -11.67 -10.46 18.26
C GLN A 216 -10.71 -11.59 17.89
N PHE A 217 -9.56 -11.24 17.32
CA PHE A 217 -8.53 -12.22 16.90
C PHE A 217 -7.09 -11.78 17.23
N ARG A 218 -6.92 -10.58 17.82
CA ARG A 218 -5.64 -9.97 18.21
C ARG A 218 -5.86 -9.09 19.45
N PRO A 219 -4.81 -8.84 20.25
CA PRO A 219 -4.88 -7.88 21.35
C PRO A 219 -5.35 -6.50 20.85
N PRO A 220 -6.03 -5.69 21.67
CA PRO A 220 -6.49 -4.37 21.26
C PRO A 220 -5.29 -3.53 20.83
N PHE A 221 -5.46 -2.77 19.76
CA PHE A 221 -4.41 -1.92 19.24
C PHE A 221 -4.98 -0.55 18.86
N SER A 222 -4.22 0.49 19.15
CA SER A 222 -4.46 1.85 18.69
C SER A 222 -3.19 2.37 18.03
N GLY A 223 -3.31 2.85 16.79
CA GLY A 223 -2.17 3.40 16.06
C GLY A 223 -1.75 4.77 16.54
N HIS A 224 -0.61 5.23 16.03
CA HIS A 224 -0.06 6.53 16.35
C HIS A 224 -0.81 7.61 15.54
N THR A 225 -1.81 8.28 16.15
CA THR A 225 -2.69 9.28 15.51
C THR A 225 -1.96 10.30 14.63
N GLN A 226 -0.90 10.93 15.15
CA GLN A 226 -0.12 11.89 14.37
C GLN A 226 0.65 11.22 13.21
N GLY A 227 1.10 9.99 13.42
CA GLY A 227 1.84 9.22 12.44
C GLY A 227 0.95 8.78 11.28
N ILE A 228 -0.27 8.32 11.57
CA ILE A 228 -1.29 7.99 10.57
C ILE A 228 -1.62 9.24 9.74
N SER A 229 -1.86 10.37 10.41
CA SER A 229 -2.16 11.63 9.72
C SER A 229 -1.00 12.08 8.81
N ARG A 230 0.24 12.02 9.31
CA ARG A 230 1.44 12.37 8.53
C ARG A 230 1.62 11.43 7.34
N THR A 231 1.43 10.13 7.54
CA THR A 231 1.53 9.12 6.48
C THR A 231 0.51 9.39 5.39
N PHE A 232 -0.76 9.61 5.77
CA PHE A 232 -1.81 9.94 4.82
C PHE A 232 -1.49 11.21 4.02
N SER A 233 -1.09 12.30 4.68
CA SER A 233 -0.72 13.54 4.00
C SER A 233 0.46 13.35 3.06
N ALA A 234 1.49 12.60 3.47
CA ALA A 234 2.66 12.33 2.64
C ALA A 234 2.30 11.51 1.40
N LEU A 235 1.48 10.47 1.54
CA LEU A 235 1.04 9.64 0.41
C LEU A 235 0.14 10.42 -0.55
N ALA A 236 -0.77 11.25 -0.02
CA ALA A 236 -1.60 12.12 -0.85
C ALA A 236 -0.73 13.09 -1.67
N GLU A 237 0.32 13.64 -1.07
CA GLU A 237 1.24 14.53 -1.77
C GLU A 237 2.12 13.81 -2.78
N VAL A 238 2.57 12.59 -2.48
CA VAL A 238 3.25 11.73 -3.47
C VAL A 238 2.35 11.52 -4.68
N ILE A 239 1.08 11.17 -4.48
CA ILE A 239 0.13 10.98 -5.58
C ILE A 239 -0.03 12.25 -6.41
N ARG A 240 -0.25 13.42 -5.79
CA ARG A 240 -0.41 14.69 -6.51
C ARG A 240 0.86 15.09 -7.26
N THR A 241 2.01 14.92 -6.64
CA THR A 241 3.32 15.24 -7.25
C THR A 241 3.58 14.34 -8.46
N LEU A 242 3.25 13.05 -8.36
CA LEU A 242 3.39 12.13 -9.50
C LEU A 242 2.38 12.47 -10.59
N ALA A 243 1.13 12.79 -10.24
CA ALA A 243 0.07 13.13 -11.20
C ALA A 243 0.41 14.33 -12.09
N SER A 244 1.20 15.30 -11.59
CA SER A 244 1.58 16.48 -12.36
C SER A 244 2.76 16.27 -13.31
N ILE A 245 3.43 15.11 -13.24
CA ILE A 245 4.66 14.81 -14.01
C ILE A 245 4.60 13.49 -14.78
N VAL A 246 3.46 12.79 -14.72
CA VAL A 246 3.17 11.63 -15.58
C VAL A 246 2.46 12.10 -16.81
#